data_AF-A0A535RMM6-F1
#
_entry.id   AF-A0A535RMM6-F1
#
_cell.length_a   1.000
_cell.length_b   1.000
_cell.length_c   1.000
_cell.angle_alpha   90.00
_cell.angle_beta   90.00
_cell.angle_gamma   90.00
#
_symmetry.space_group_name_H-M   'P 1'
#
loop_
_entity.id
_entity.type
_entity.pdbx_description
1 polymer ?
#
loop_
_entity_poly.entity_id
_entity_poly.type
_entity_poly.pdbx_seq_one_letter_code
_entity_poly.pdbx_strand_id
1 'polypeptide(L)'
;MKVPSGPTRKWEIVMDDAREREAATLTAADVKNEHRVLRDIAEDELRELPLVPVGAFLERGEWYLDLHNPARGEFPGNSREHVRPGQRVIARSSASRDLWRRLVDACDDVLGRRRSSPAA
;
A
#
# COMPACT_ATOMS: atom_id res chain seq x y z
N MET A 1 -35.02 45.55 1.95
CA MET A 1 -33.87 44.64 1.80
C MET A 1 -34.19 43.35 2.54
N LYS A 2 -34.12 42.23 1.82
CA LYS A 2 -34.01 40.81 2.23
C LYS A 2 -34.99 40.23 3.27
N VAL A 3 -35.95 39.51 2.70
CA VAL A 3 -36.76 38.42 3.27
C VAL A 3 -35.93 37.39 4.08
N PRO A 4 -36.50 36.75 5.11
CA PRO A 4 -35.90 35.58 5.75
C PRO A 4 -36.19 34.33 4.89
N SER A 5 -35.13 33.70 4.40
CA SER A 5 -35.22 32.50 3.57
C SER A 5 -35.50 31.26 4.43
N GLY A 6 -36.44 30.43 3.98
CA GLY A 6 -36.83 29.16 4.58
C GLY A 6 -35.73 28.08 4.59
N PRO A 7 -36.06 26.87 5.07
CA PRO A 7 -35.10 25.92 5.61
C PRO A 7 -34.37 25.21 4.49
N THR A 8 -33.09 25.54 4.29
CA THR A 8 -32.23 24.69 3.48
C THR A 8 -31.92 23.44 4.27
N ARG A 9 -32.55 22.34 3.84
CA ARG A 9 -32.22 20.94 4.18
C ARG A 9 -30.72 20.80 4.41
N LYS A 10 -30.35 20.80 5.68
CA LYS A 10 -29.04 20.40 6.15
C LYS A 10 -28.96 18.93 5.78
N TRP A 11 -28.05 18.58 4.88
CA TRP A 11 -27.61 17.21 4.72
C TRP A 11 -27.00 16.83 6.06
N GLU A 12 -27.86 16.37 6.99
CA GLU A 12 -27.47 15.45 8.02
C GLU A 12 -27.01 14.21 7.26
N ILE A 13 -25.74 14.25 6.87
CA ILE A 13 -24.97 13.04 6.71
C ILE A 13 -25.04 12.42 8.09
N VAL A 14 -26.01 11.52 8.25
CA VAL A 14 -26.00 10.48 9.26
C VAL A 14 -24.58 9.93 9.18
N MET A 15 -23.78 10.26 10.18
CA MET A 15 -22.51 9.60 10.45
C MET A 15 -22.92 8.19 10.87
N ASP A 16 -23.27 7.38 9.87
CA ASP A 16 -23.64 5.99 9.96
C ASP A 16 -22.34 5.24 10.23
N ASP A 17 -22.15 4.84 11.50
CA ASP A 17 -21.32 3.73 11.97
C ASP A 17 -19.86 3.57 11.48
N ALA A 18 -19.25 4.59 10.88
CA ALA A 18 -17.89 4.48 10.33
C ALA A 18 -16.75 4.82 11.32
N ARG A 19 -17.05 5.06 12.60
CA ARG A 19 -16.04 5.47 13.61
C ARG A 19 -15.56 4.37 14.56
N GLU A 20 -16.11 3.16 14.50
CA GLU A 20 -15.78 2.10 15.47
C GLU A 20 -15.66 0.69 14.85
N ARG A 21 -15.22 0.57 13.59
CA ARG A 21 -14.35 -0.55 13.26
C ARG A 21 -12.94 -0.02 13.41
N GLU A 22 -12.11 -0.62 14.27
CA GLU A 22 -10.67 -0.57 14.08
C GLU A 22 -10.44 -0.75 12.58
N ALA A 23 -9.98 0.30 11.89
CA ALA A 23 -9.84 0.25 10.44
C ALA A 23 -8.77 -0.81 10.17
N ALA A 24 -9.19 -2.05 9.90
CA ALA A 24 -8.30 -3.17 9.72
C ALA A 24 -7.27 -2.75 8.68
N THR A 25 -6.01 -2.64 9.11
CA THR A 25 -4.91 -2.26 8.24
C THR A 25 -4.89 -3.26 7.10
N LEU A 26 -5.13 -2.80 5.87
CA LEU A 26 -5.05 -3.67 4.69
C LEU A 26 -3.69 -4.35 4.66
N THR A 27 -3.68 -5.62 4.33
CA THR A 27 -2.48 -6.44 4.22
C THR A 27 -2.13 -6.67 2.76
N ALA A 28 -0.91 -7.14 2.51
CA ALA A 28 -0.52 -7.53 1.16
C ALA A 28 -1.37 -8.71 0.65
N ALA A 29 -1.93 -9.55 1.55
CA ALA A 29 -2.80 -10.66 1.17
C ALA A 29 -4.10 -10.16 0.52
N ASP A 30 -4.68 -9.08 1.05
CA ASP A 30 -5.93 -8.50 0.55
C ASP A 30 -5.84 -8.05 -0.92
N VAL A 31 -4.63 -7.69 -1.37
CA VAL A 31 -4.38 -7.19 -2.73
C VAL A 31 -3.60 -8.18 -3.59
N LYS A 32 -3.36 -9.41 -3.12
CA LYS A 32 -2.56 -10.42 -3.82
C LYS A 32 -3.00 -10.65 -5.26
N ASN A 33 -4.31 -10.77 -5.46
CA ASN A 33 -4.89 -11.07 -6.78
C ASN A 33 -4.82 -9.88 -7.76
N GLU A 34 -4.58 -8.66 -7.27
CA GLU A 34 -4.44 -7.45 -8.07
C GLU A 34 -3.00 -7.23 -8.55
N HIS A 35 -2.02 -7.80 -7.84
CA HIS A 35 -0.59 -7.54 -8.06
C HIS A 35 0.20 -8.80 -8.44
N ARG A 36 0.73 -8.83 -9.66
CA ARG A 36 1.60 -9.91 -10.14
C ARG A 36 2.84 -10.14 -9.26
N VAL A 37 3.36 -9.08 -8.64
CA VAL A 37 4.49 -9.13 -7.69
C VAL A 37 4.23 -10.09 -6.53
N LEU A 38 2.97 -10.21 -6.08
CA LEU A 38 2.60 -11.00 -4.91
C LEU A 38 2.22 -12.45 -5.25
N ARG A 39 2.15 -12.80 -6.54
CA ARG A 39 1.56 -14.05 -7.02
C ARG A 39 2.25 -15.29 -6.43
N ASP A 40 3.57 -15.28 -6.38
CA ASP A 40 4.39 -16.43 -5.97
C ASP A 40 4.78 -16.39 -4.49
N ILE A 41 4.27 -15.41 -3.72
CA ILE A 41 4.49 -15.32 -2.27
C ILE A 41 3.35 -16.06 -1.54
N ALA A 42 3.69 -16.78 -0.48
CA ALA A 42 2.71 -17.51 0.31
C ALA A 42 1.71 -16.55 0.97
N GLU A 43 0.43 -16.92 0.94
CA GLU A 43 -0.63 -16.03 1.43
C GLU A 43 -0.51 -15.74 2.93
N ASP A 44 -0.08 -16.71 3.73
CA ASP A 44 0.11 -16.53 5.18
C ASP A 44 1.20 -15.50 5.49
N GLU A 45 2.27 -15.45 4.69
CA GLU A 45 3.30 -14.41 4.83
C GLU A 45 2.77 -13.02 4.43
N LEU A 46 1.87 -12.96 3.46
CA LEU A 46 1.25 -11.71 3.02
C LEU A 46 0.21 -11.18 4.01
N ARG A 47 -0.43 -12.06 4.80
CA ARG A 47 -1.36 -11.67 5.87
C ARG A 47 -0.66 -10.95 7.02
N GLU A 48 0.58 -11.33 7.29
CA GLU A 48 1.42 -10.69 8.30
C GLU A 48 2.04 -9.37 7.82
N LEU A 49 1.91 -9.06 6.53
CA LEU A 49 2.54 -7.90 5.89
C LEU A 49 1.55 -6.75 5.70
N PRO A 50 1.48 -5.78 6.62
CA PRO A 50 0.58 -4.64 6.48
C PRO A 50 1.00 -3.72 5.34
N LEU A 51 0.02 -3.16 4.65
CA LEU A 51 0.20 -2.02 3.76
C LEU A 51 0.27 -0.73 4.58
N VAL A 52 1.10 0.20 4.11
CA VAL A 52 1.15 1.55 4.66
C VAL A 52 -0.21 2.23 4.43
N PRO A 53 -0.87 2.76 5.48
CA PRO A 53 -2.19 3.35 5.35
C PRO A 53 -2.24 4.50 4.35
N VAL A 54 -3.34 4.63 3.61
CA VAL A 54 -3.58 5.77 2.74
C VAL A 54 -3.56 7.07 3.56
N GLY A 55 -2.83 8.07 3.07
CA GLY A 55 -2.62 9.34 3.75
C GLY A 55 -1.46 9.35 4.77
N ALA A 56 -0.89 8.20 5.10
CA ALA A 56 0.29 8.15 5.97
C ALA A 56 1.52 8.71 5.24
N PHE A 57 2.37 9.42 5.97
CA PHE A 57 3.64 9.94 5.45
C PHE A 57 4.68 8.83 5.33
N LEU A 58 5.47 8.88 4.26
CA LEU A 58 6.60 7.98 4.07
C LEU A 58 7.79 8.50 4.87
N GLU A 59 8.16 7.79 5.92
CA GLU A 59 9.17 8.20 6.90
C GLU A 59 10.57 8.28 6.30
N ARG A 60 11.33 9.29 6.74
CA ARG A 60 12.74 9.44 6.36
C ARG A 60 13.57 8.33 7.01
N GLY A 61 14.40 7.67 6.20
CA GLY A 61 15.27 6.57 6.67
C GLY A 61 14.62 5.19 6.55
N GLU A 62 13.32 5.14 6.26
CA GLU A 62 12.63 3.92 5.90
C GLU A 62 12.66 3.70 4.38
N TRP A 63 12.58 2.44 3.97
CA TRP A 63 12.49 2.03 2.58
C TRP A 63 11.13 1.45 2.27
N TYR A 64 10.65 1.72 1.07
CA TYR A 64 9.31 1.38 0.65
C TYR A 64 9.32 0.70 -0.71
N LEU A 65 8.29 -0.11 -0.95
CA LEU A 65 8.02 -0.73 -2.24
C LEU A 65 6.59 -0.41 -2.65
N ASP A 66 6.41 0.06 -3.89
CA ASP A 66 5.10 0.35 -4.45
C ASP A 66 4.67 -0.79 -5.39
N LEU A 67 3.65 -1.53 -4.98
CA LEU A 67 3.15 -2.68 -5.74
C LEU A 67 2.46 -2.29 -7.05
N HIS A 68 1.99 -1.05 -7.18
CA HIS A 68 1.44 -0.53 -8.45
C HIS A 68 2.53 -0.04 -9.40
N ASN A 69 3.71 0.28 -8.88
CA ASN A 69 4.85 0.72 -9.67
C ASN A 69 6.11 -0.12 -9.41
N PRO A 70 6.13 -1.40 -9.85
CA PRO A 70 7.31 -2.25 -9.72
C PRO A 70 8.56 -1.61 -10.32
N ALA A 71 8.41 -0.81 -11.38
CA ALA A 71 9.51 -0.15 -12.08
C ALA A 71 10.26 0.86 -11.21
N ARG A 72 9.61 1.43 -10.20
CA ARG A 72 10.23 2.31 -9.18
C ARG A 72 11.27 1.56 -8.35
N GLY A 73 11.10 0.25 -8.17
CA GLY A 73 11.91 -0.56 -7.27
C GLY A 73 11.73 -0.14 -5.81
N GLU A 74 12.65 -0.58 -4.96
CA GLU A 74 12.74 -0.07 -3.59
C GLU A 74 13.17 1.41 -3.60
N PHE A 75 12.52 2.22 -2.78
CA PHE A 75 12.80 3.65 -2.71
C PHE A 75 12.77 4.17 -1.27
N PRO A 76 13.59 5.19 -0.94
CA PRO A 76 13.60 5.76 0.40
C PRO A 76 12.44 6.73 0.61
N GLY A 77 11.84 6.72 1.79
CA GLY A 77 10.92 7.76 2.22
C GLY A 77 11.64 9.08 2.52
N ASN A 78 10.89 10.18 2.46
CA ASN A 78 11.43 11.55 2.58
C ASN A 78 10.65 12.46 3.53
N SER A 79 9.65 11.92 4.25
CA SER A 79 8.71 12.61 5.14
C SER A 79 7.90 13.74 4.50
N ARG A 80 7.91 13.86 3.17
CA ARG A 80 7.14 14.85 2.39
C ARG A 80 6.10 14.19 1.48
N GLU A 81 6.37 12.97 1.04
CA GLU A 81 5.43 12.13 0.30
C GLU A 81 4.51 11.38 1.27
N HIS A 82 3.25 11.22 0.88
CA HIS A 82 2.28 10.40 1.59
C HIS A 82 1.68 9.37 0.62
N VAL A 83 1.20 8.25 1.17
CA VAL A 83 0.54 7.20 0.39
C VAL A 83 -0.75 7.74 -0.20
N ARG A 84 -0.90 7.69 -1.52
CA ARG A 84 -2.08 8.18 -2.21
C ARG A 84 -3.22 7.16 -2.21
N PRO A 85 -4.49 7.59 -2.35
CA PRO A 85 -5.59 6.67 -2.62
C PRO A 85 -5.28 5.80 -3.84
N GLY A 86 -5.52 4.49 -3.73
CA GLY A 86 -5.20 3.53 -4.77
C GLY A 86 -3.72 3.13 -4.85
N GLN A 87 -2.82 3.75 -4.09
CA GLN A 87 -1.45 3.28 -3.96
C GLN A 87 -1.39 2.12 -2.97
N ARG A 88 -0.46 1.18 -3.18
CA ARG A 88 -0.28 -0.01 -2.34
C ARG A 88 1.20 -0.12 -2.02
N VAL A 89 1.55 0.36 -0.83
CA VAL A 89 2.93 0.54 -0.40
C VAL A 89 3.22 -0.39 0.78
N ILE A 90 4.37 -1.04 0.74
CA ILE A 90 4.89 -1.86 1.84
C ILE A 90 6.12 -1.16 2.42
N ALA A 91 6.24 -1.11 3.75
CA ALA A 91 7.44 -0.63 4.44
C ALA A 91 8.42 -1.79 4.65
N ARG A 92 9.72 -1.56 4.45
CA ARG A 92 10.75 -2.59 4.61
C ARG A 92 10.81 -3.14 6.03
N SER A 93 10.66 -2.29 7.04
CA SER A 93 10.62 -2.71 8.45
C SER A 93 9.48 -3.65 8.81
N SER A 94 8.39 -3.66 8.03
CA SER A 94 7.26 -4.57 8.24
C SER A 94 7.48 -5.98 7.67
N ALA A 95 8.49 -6.15 6.81
CA ALA A 95 8.82 -7.43 6.21
C ALA A 95 10.07 -8.02 6.86
N SER A 96 10.13 -9.36 6.95
CA SER A 96 11.40 -10.04 7.21
C SER A 96 12.38 -9.77 6.06
N ARG A 97 13.69 -9.85 6.34
CA ARG A 97 14.73 -9.61 5.33
C ARG A 97 14.57 -10.50 4.10
N ASP A 98 14.23 -11.77 4.29
CA ASP A 98 14.06 -12.74 3.21
C ASP A 98 12.75 -12.52 2.42
N LEU A 99 11.68 -12.08 3.09
CA LEU A 99 10.45 -11.67 2.41
C LEU A 99 10.67 -10.39 1.58
N TRP A 100 11.37 -9.39 2.13
CA TRP A 100 11.72 -8.17 1.39
C TRP A 100 12.53 -8.48 0.13
N ARG A 101 13.56 -9.31 0.23
CA ARG A 101 14.37 -9.73 -0.93
C ARG A 101 13.51 -10.38 -2.01
N ARG A 102 12.59 -11.29 -1.63
CA ARG A 102 11.67 -11.93 -2.57
C ARG A 102 10.71 -10.94 -3.24
N LEU A 103 10.22 -9.94 -2.51
CA LEU A 103 9.37 -8.88 -3.07
C LEU A 103 10.11 -8.05 -4.13
N VAL A 104 11.36 -7.66 -3.85
CA VAL A 104 12.21 -6.92 -4.81
C VAL A 104 12.51 -7.79 -6.04
N ASP A 105 12.91 -9.04 -5.83
CA ASP A 105 13.15 -10.02 -6.89
C ASP A 105 11.91 -10.24 -7.77
N ALA A 106 10.72 -10.32 -7.16
CA ALA A 106 9.45 -10.46 -7.88
C ALA A 106 9.09 -9.19 -8.68
N CYS A 107 9.44 -8.00 -8.19
CA CYS A 107 9.33 -6.77 -8.98
C CYS A 107 10.23 -6.82 -10.22
N ASP A 108 11.48 -7.27 -10.08
CA ASP A 108 12.39 -7.42 -11.20
C ASP A 108 11.91 -8.47 -12.22
N ASP A 109 11.30 -9.56 -11.76
CA ASP A 109 10.66 -10.56 -12.63
C ASP A 109 9.50 -10.00 -13.43
N VAL A 110 8.60 -9.25 -12.77
CA VAL A 110 7.46 -8.60 -13.44
C VAL A 110 7.94 -7.65 -14.54
N LEU A 111 9.12 -7.06 -14.39
CA LEU A 111 9.73 -6.15 -15.35
C LEU A 111 10.61 -6.85 -16.39
N GLY A 112 10.79 -8.17 -16.30
CA GLY A 112 11.69 -8.93 -17.16
C GLY A 112 13.17 -8.58 -16.98
N ARG A 113 13.55 -7.99 -15.84
CA ARG A 113 14.92 -7.55 -15.54
C ARG A 113 15.79 -8.67 -14.96
N ARG A 114 15.19 -9.77 -14.50
CA ARG A 114 15.94 -10.96 -14.09
C ARG A 114 16.59 -11.58 -15.33
N ARG A 115 17.87 -11.25 -15.55
CA ARG A 115 18.75 -12.06 -16.39
C ARG A 115 18.75 -13.45 -15.78
N SER A 116 18.30 -14.45 -16.54
CA SER A 116 18.55 -15.85 -16.25
C SER A 116 20.02 -16.00 -15.86
N SER A 117 20.29 -16.23 -14.56
CA SER A 117 21.62 -16.64 -14.13
C SER A 117 21.86 -18.01 -14.77
N PRO A 118 22.90 -18.21 -15.59
CA PRO A 118 23.20 -19.53 -16.07
C PRO A 118 23.53 -20.38 -14.84
N ALA A 119 22.77 -21.46 -14.65
CA ALA A 119 23.11 -22.50 -13.69
C ALA A 119 24.51 -23.01 -14.05
N ALA A 120 25.44 -22.91 -13.10
CA ALA A 120 26.77 -23.52 -13.17
C ALA A 120 26.71 -24.94 -12.60
#